data_AF-A0AAU2JAR1-F1
#
_entry.id   AF-A0AAU2JAR1-F1
#
_cell.length_a   1.000
_cell.length_b   1.000
_cell.length_c   1.000
_cell.angle_alpha   90.00
_cell.angle_beta   90.00
_cell.angle_gamma   90.00
#
_symmetry.space_group_name_H-M   'P 1'
#
loop_
_entity.id
_entity.type
_entity.pdbx_description
1 polymer ?
#
loop_
_entity_poly.entity_id
_entity_poly.type
_entity_poly.pdbx_seq_one_letter_code
_entity_poly.pdbx_strand_id
1 'polypeptide(L)'
;MLATPSVNPACPDTQRQHRLAAQLAEMIPGAATIRVSLTDPSRAWPHPRAAIRDEGGKALEVSRTTATVAARWILRVWPEADWTRPHTFDIQRAALTCSDLIAAGRSR
;
A
#
# COMPACT_ATOMS: atom_id res chain seq x y z
N MET A 1 -44.47 -14.44 -2.02
CA MET A 1 -43.32 -13.90 -2.78
C MET A 1 -42.10 -13.97 -1.88
N LEU A 2 -41.24 -14.97 -2.07
CA LEU A 2 -39.99 -15.10 -1.31
C LEU A 2 -38.91 -14.29 -2.03
N ALA A 3 -38.43 -13.23 -1.38
CA ALA A 3 -37.29 -12.47 -1.83
C ALA A 3 -36.05 -13.37 -1.76
N THR A 4 -35.50 -13.73 -2.91
CA THR A 4 -34.18 -14.36 -3.02
C THR A 4 -33.15 -13.36 -2.48
N PRO A 5 -32.33 -13.72 -1.47
CA PRO A 5 -31.20 -12.89 -1.12
C PRO A 5 -30.25 -12.91 -2.33
N SER A 6 -30.10 -11.75 -2.97
CA SER A 6 -29.04 -11.53 -3.96
C SER A 6 -27.72 -11.61 -3.20
N VAL A 7 -27.15 -12.82 -3.14
CA VAL A 7 -25.72 -12.99 -2.88
C VAL A 7 -25.04 -12.38 -4.09
N ASN A 8 -24.82 -11.07 -4.04
CA ASN A 8 -23.74 -10.48 -4.80
C ASN A 8 -22.48 -11.11 -4.22
N PRO A 9 -21.74 -11.96 -4.96
CA PRO A 9 -20.38 -12.24 -4.55
C PRO A 9 -19.70 -10.89 -4.62
N ALA A 10 -19.47 -10.25 -3.47
CA ALA A 10 -18.65 -9.07 -3.39
C ALA A 10 -17.37 -9.41 -4.15
N CYS A 11 -17.17 -8.80 -5.33
CA CYS A 11 -15.97 -9.03 -6.12
C CYS A 11 -14.80 -8.95 -5.14
N PRO A 12 -13.99 -10.02 -5.01
CA PRO A 12 -13.03 -10.12 -3.95
C PRO A 12 -12.14 -8.88 -4.00
N ASP A 13 -11.83 -8.31 -2.84
CA ASP A 13 -11.07 -7.06 -2.70
C ASP A 13 -9.78 -7.03 -3.54
N THR A 14 -9.29 -8.19 -3.93
CA THR A 14 -8.23 -8.41 -4.94
C THR A 14 -8.41 -7.56 -6.19
N GLN A 15 -9.61 -7.37 -6.74
CA GLN A 15 -9.80 -6.52 -7.93
C GLN A 15 -9.46 -5.05 -7.66
N ARG A 16 -9.77 -4.53 -6.47
CA ARG A 16 -9.42 -3.15 -6.07
C ARG A 16 -7.91 -3.00 -5.88
N GLN A 17 -7.28 -4.02 -5.29
CA GLN A 17 -5.84 -4.06 -5.04
C GLN A 17 -5.05 -4.10 -6.36
N HIS A 18 -5.46 -4.94 -7.31
CA HIS A 18 -4.84 -5.00 -8.64
C HIS A 18 -5.03 -3.71 -9.44
N ARG A 19 -6.20 -3.07 -9.34
CA ARG A 19 -6.41 -1.76 -9.97
C ARG A 19 -5.49 -0.71 -9.38
N LEU A 20 -5.35 -0.68 -8.05
CA LEU A 20 -4.43 0.23 -7.38
C LEU A 20 -2.98 -0.01 -7.84
N ALA A 21 -2.55 -1.27 -7.92
CA ALA A 21 -1.22 -1.62 -8.41
C ALA A 21 -0.96 -1.05 -9.82
N ALA A 22 -1.90 -1.24 -10.75
CA ALA A 22 -1.79 -0.71 -12.11
C ALA A 22 -1.67 0.83 -12.13
N GLN A 23 -2.51 1.52 -11.36
CA GLN A 23 -2.48 3.00 -11.28
C GLN A 23 -1.19 3.53 -10.66
N LEU A 24 -0.65 2.82 -9.66
CA LEU A 24 0.62 3.20 -9.04
C LEU A 24 1.81 2.94 -9.96
N ALA A 25 1.79 1.85 -10.73
CA ALA A 25 2.82 1.55 -11.73
C ALA A 25 2.84 2.61 -12.86
N GLU A 26 1.67 3.09 -13.28
CA GLU A 26 1.55 4.18 -14.26
C GLU A 26 2.04 5.52 -13.68
N MET A 27 1.65 5.85 -12.45
CA MET A 27 2.02 7.11 -11.80
C MET A 27 3.50 7.17 -11.39
N ILE A 28 4.11 6.03 -11.05
CA ILE A 28 5.48 5.94 -10.56
C ILE A 28 6.23 4.85 -11.34
N PRO A 29 6.72 5.17 -12.55
CA PRO A 29 7.43 4.21 -13.37
C PRO A 29 8.66 3.66 -12.65
N GLY A 30 8.82 2.34 -12.64
CA GLY A 30 9.94 1.66 -11.99
C GLY A 30 9.76 1.40 -10.49
N ALA A 31 8.66 1.85 -9.87
CA ALA A 31 8.34 1.47 -8.50
C ALA A 31 7.98 -0.01 -8.41
N ALA A 32 8.60 -0.70 -7.45
CA ALA A 32 8.28 -2.09 -7.11
C ALA A 32 7.60 -2.20 -5.76
N THR A 33 8.10 -1.45 -4.76
CA THR A 33 7.54 -1.47 -3.41
C THR A 33 7.30 -0.08 -2.85
N ILE A 34 6.24 0.07 -2.07
CA ILE A 34 5.87 1.31 -1.40
C ILE A 34 5.67 1.01 0.08
N ARG A 35 6.55 1.55 0.93
CA ARG A 35 6.42 1.46 2.38
C ARG A 35 5.62 2.64 2.90
N VAL A 36 4.51 2.40 3.57
CA VAL A 36 3.58 3.39 4.09
C VAL A 36 3.48 3.30 5.62
N SER A 37 3.48 4.44 6.31
CA SER A 37 3.17 4.54 7.74
C SER A 37 2.41 5.84 8.05
N LEU A 38 1.57 5.83 9.09
CA LEU A 38 0.92 7.05 9.60
C LEU A 38 1.67 7.67 10.78
N THR A 39 2.52 6.90 11.46
CA THR A 39 3.32 7.33 12.59
C THR A 39 4.65 7.89 12.10
N ASP A 40 4.83 9.20 12.30
CA ASP A 40 6.15 9.82 12.38
C ASP A 40 6.34 10.30 13.83
N PRO A 41 7.27 9.72 14.62
CA PRO A 41 7.46 10.09 16.02
C PRO A 41 7.87 11.57 16.20
N SER A 42 8.22 12.28 15.12
CA SER A 42 8.59 13.69 15.16
C SER A 42 7.42 14.66 14.92
N ARG A 43 6.20 14.20 14.61
CA ARG A 43 5.05 15.07 14.26
C ARG A 43 3.78 14.73 15.04
N ALA A 44 3.12 15.77 15.54
CA ALA A 44 1.92 15.68 16.39
C ALA A 44 0.65 15.15 15.70
N TRP A 45 0.64 15.11 14.36
CA TRP A 45 -0.48 14.58 13.58
C TRP A 45 -0.01 13.44 12.69
N PRO A 46 -0.78 12.33 12.60
CA PRO A 46 -0.44 11.21 11.73
C PRO A 46 -0.50 11.67 10.27
N HIS A 47 0.64 12.03 9.72
CA HIS A 47 0.77 12.34 8.31
C HIS A 47 1.20 11.08 7.58
N PRO A 48 0.50 10.70 6.50
CA PRO A 48 0.91 9.56 5.69
C PRO A 48 2.29 9.82 5.10
N ARG A 49 3.23 8.93 5.42
CA ARG A 49 4.57 8.92 4.89
C ARG A 49 4.72 7.70 3.98
N ALA A 50 5.23 7.92 2.78
CA ALA A 50 5.58 6.85 1.86
C ALA A 50 7.07 6.91 1.49
N ALA A 51 7.71 5.75 1.47
CA ALA A 51 9.03 5.56 0.87
C ALA A 51 8.88 4.55 -0.28
N ILE A 52 9.28 4.95 -1.47
CA ILE A 52 9.13 4.14 -2.69
C ILE A 52 10.49 3.58 -3.08
N ARG A 53 10.51 2.32 -3.50
CA ARG A 53 11.71 1.62 -3.95
C ARG A 53 11.47 0.90 -5.27
N ASP A 54 12.52 0.79 -6.05
CA ASP A 54 12.56 -0.05 -7.24
C ASP A 54 12.72 -1.55 -6.90
N GLU A 55 12.79 -2.39 -7.93
CA GLU A 55 12.97 -3.84 -7.80
C GLU A 55 14.32 -4.21 -7.15
N GLY A 56 15.35 -3.38 -7.35
CA GLY A 56 16.66 -3.52 -6.71
C GLY A 56 16.68 -3.06 -5.25
N GLY A 57 15.57 -2.55 -4.72
CA GLY A 57 15.48 -2.01 -3.37
C GLY A 57 16.07 -0.61 -3.19
N LYS A 58 16.47 0.06 -4.28
CA LYS A 58 16.97 1.44 -4.25
C LYS A 58 15.79 2.39 -4.06
N ALA A 59 16.00 3.43 -3.24
CA ALA A 59 15.00 4.48 -3.07
C ALA A 59 14.80 5.24 -4.40
N LEU A 60 13.54 5.37 -4.81
CA LEU A 60 13.16 6.22 -5.93
C LEU A 60 12.78 7.60 -5.41
N GLU A 61 13.46 8.62 -5.93
CA GLU A 61 13.14 10.01 -5.66
C GLU A 61 11.85 10.37 -6.40
N VAL A 62 10.78 10.62 -5.64
CA VAL A 62 9.51 11.10 -6.18
C VAL A 62 9.10 12.38 -5.48
N SER A 63 8.21 13.16 -6.12
CA SER A 63 7.66 14.34 -5.47
C SER A 63 6.92 13.95 -4.17
N ARG A 64 7.01 14.81 -3.16
CA ARG A 64 6.29 14.63 -1.90
C ARG A 64 4.77 14.49 -2.11
N THR A 65 4.22 15.20 -3.09
CA THR A 65 2.81 15.10 -3.47
C THR A 65 2.47 13.70 -3.97
N THR A 66 3.27 13.16 -4.90
CA THR A 66 3.09 11.81 -5.45
C THR A 66 3.16 10.75 -4.35
N ALA A 67 4.17 10.83 -3.47
CA ALA A 67 4.29 9.92 -2.33
C ALA A 67 3.07 10.00 -1.40
N THR A 68 2.55 11.20 -1.13
CA THR A 68 1.37 11.40 -0.29
C THR A 68 0.09 10.85 -0.93
N VAL A 69 -0.07 11.06 -2.25
CA VAL A 69 -1.21 10.52 -3.01
C VAL A 69 -1.18 8.98 -3.00
N ALA A 70 -0.02 8.38 -3.31
CA ALA A 70 0.16 6.94 -3.27
C ALA A 70 -0.17 6.36 -1.88
N ALA A 71 0.37 6.96 -0.83
CA ALA A 71 0.09 6.55 0.55
C ALA A 71 -1.41 6.59 0.87
N ARG A 72 -2.11 7.67 0.50
CA ARG A 72 -3.56 7.82 0.73
C ARG A 72 -4.38 6.80 -0.03
N TRP A 73 -4.00 6.48 -1.27
CA TRP A 73 -4.70 5.47 -2.05
C TRP A 73 -4.54 4.07 -1.43
N ILE A 74 -3.33 3.73 -0.99
CA ILE A 74 -3.05 2.49 -0.26
C ILE A 74 -3.89 2.44 1.04
N LEU A 75 -3.86 3.49 1.86
CA LEU A 75 -4.66 3.59 3.09
C LEU A 75 -6.16 3.34 2.85
N ARG A 76 -6.71 3.83 1.73
CA ARG A 76 -8.14 3.66 1.39
C ARG A 76 -8.49 2.25 0.92
N VAL A 77 -7.54 1.49 0.37
CA VAL A 77 -7.78 0.12 -0.09
C VAL A 77 -7.69 -0.88 1.06
N TRP A 78 -6.93 -0.58 2.12
CA TRP A 78 -6.87 -1.38 3.35
C TRP A 78 -7.24 -0.54 4.58
N PRO A 79 -8.54 -0.19 4.77
CA PRO A 79 -8.97 0.59 5.92
C PRO A 79 -8.77 -0.14 7.25
N GLU A 80 -8.84 -1.47 7.25
CA GLU A 80 -8.73 -2.32 8.43
C GLU A 80 -7.28 -2.59 8.89
N ALA A 81 -6.27 -2.12 8.14
CA ALA A 81 -4.88 -2.35 8.49
C ALA A 81 -4.41 -1.43 9.64
N ASP A 82 -3.52 -1.95 10.49
CA ASP A 82 -2.92 -1.18 11.57
C ASP A 82 -1.80 -0.26 11.06
N TRP A 83 -2.15 0.97 10.68
CA TRP A 83 -1.21 1.94 10.13
C TRP A 83 -0.30 2.62 11.16
N THR A 84 -0.41 2.26 12.45
CA THR A 84 0.59 2.63 13.46
C THR A 84 1.92 1.92 13.21
N ARG A 85 1.88 0.81 12.46
CA ARG A 85 3.05 0.06 12.01
C ARG A 85 3.31 0.32 10.52
N PRO A 86 4.58 0.37 10.09
CA PRO A 86 4.90 0.46 8.68
C PRO A 86 4.42 -0.79 7.94
N HIS A 87 3.80 -0.58 6.78
CA HIS A 87 3.38 -1.63 5.86
C HIS A 87 4.06 -1.45 4.52
N THR A 88 4.43 -2.55 3.87
CA THR A 88 5.01 -2.55 2.53
C THR A 88 3.98 -3.08 1.55
N PHE A 89 3.60 -2.23 0.59
CA PHE A 89 2.82 -2.63 -0.56
C PHE A 89 3.75 -3.07 -1.70
N ASP A 90 3.51 -4.28 -2.22
CA ASP A 90 4.18 -4.83 -3.41
C ASP A 90 3.29 -4.57 -4.62
N ILE A 91 3.79 -3.79 -5.58
CA ILE A 91 3.05 -3.41 -6.78
C ILE A 91 2.84 -4.63 -7.69
N GLN A 92 3.83 -5.51 -7.83
CA GLN A 92 3.75 -6.68 -8.71
C GLN A 92 2.75 -7.71 -8.19
N ARG A 93 2.73 -7.92 -6.88
CA ARG A 93 1.82 -8.88 -6.23
C ARG A 93 0.48 -8.28 -5.85
N ALA A 94 0.32 -6.96 -5.97
CA ALA A 94 -0.83 -6.20 -5.47
C ALA A 94 -1.17 -6.54 -4.00
N ALA A 95 -0.15 -6.78 -3.18
CA ALA A 95 -0.32 -7.29 -1.83
C ALA A 95 0.32 -6.36 -0.79
N LEU A 96 -0.33 -6.24 0.37
CA LEU A 96 0.17 -5.50 1.51
C LEU A 96 0.78 -6.46 2.54
N THR A 97 1.99 -6.18 2.99
CA THR A 97 2.67 -6.95 4.05
C THR A 97 3.03 -6.02 5.21
N CYS A 98 2.89 -6.49 6.44
CA CYS A 98 3.38 -5.73 7.59
C CYS A 98 4.91 -5.71 7.54
N SER A 99 5.55 -4.53 7.57
CA SER A 99 6.99 -4.40 7.31
C SER A 99 7.86 -5.12 8.36
N ASP A 100 7.35 -5.38 9.56
CA ASP A 100 8.08 -6.14 10.59
C ASP A 100 8.36 -7.59 10.16
N LEU A 101 7.53 -8.16 9.26
CA LEU A 101 7.77 -9.48 8.67
C LEU A 101 8.90 -9.47 7.63
N ILE A 102 9.12 -8.36 6.92
CA ILE A 102 10.17 -8.24 5.90
C ILE A 102 11.55 -8.00 6.54
N ALA A 103 11.60 -7.37 7.72
CA ALA A 103 12.85 -7.20 8.47
C ALA A 103 13.37 -8.53 9.04
N ALA A 104 12.47 -9.43 9.47
CA ALA A 104 12.83 -10.76 9.97
C ALA A 104 13.35 -11.73 8.89
N GLY A 105 13.08 -11.47 7.61
CA GLY A 105 13.51 -12.31 6.48
C GLY A 105 14.82 -11.89 5.81
N ARG A 106 15.42 -10.75 6.21
CA ARG A 106 16.68 -10.22 5.63
C ARG A 106 17.87 -10.30 6.59
N SER A 107 17.88 -11.31 7.44
CA SER A 107 19.01 -11.70 8.26
C SER A 107 19.32 -13.18 8.05
N ARG A 108 19.79 -13.52 6.84
CA ARG A 108 20.72 -14.64 6.62
C ARG A 108 21.36 -14.52 5.24
#